data_AF-A0A1G2ENH3-F1
#
_entry.id   AF-A0A1G2ENH3-F1
#
_cell.length_a   1.000
_cell.length_b   1.000
_cell.length_c   1.000
_cell.angle_alpha   90.00
_cell.angle_beta   90.00
_cell.angle_gamma   90.00
#
_symmetry.space_group_name_H-M   'P 1'
#
loop_
_entity.id
_entity.type
_entity.pdbx_description
1 polymer ?
#
loop_
_entity_poly.entity_id
_entity_poly.type
_entity_poly.pdbx_seq_one_letter_code
_entity_poly.pdbx_strand_id
1 'polypeptide(L)'
;METSEMLLPGGYRLFDQEGNMMMGNRREEFNVNNRSFLNIDMYFSQEVSGRINKLLSERPEKQILVLDLAGGTESRAVKDIEKEQKFGNRVKALNIDFAQNIEKGEGARRVQGDATQVPLADSCVDIVYSRQFLPFIRRFNPGHVLLVKKVLSEVARVLKPEGMAFLDDEEELSDIKSD
;
A
#
# COMPACT_ATOMS: atom_id res chain seq x y z
N MET A 1 -5.48 -27.83 -11.63
CA MET A 1 -5.25 -26.37 -11.54
C MET A 1 -3.84 -26.19 -11.01
N GLU A 2 -2.97 -25.54 -11.78
CA GLU A 2 -1.62 -25.22 -11.33
C GLU A 2 -1.67 -24.02 -10.38
N THR A 3 -1.28 -24.21 -9.12
CA THR A 3 -1.15 -23.12 -8.16
C THR A 3 0.14 -22.36 -8.44
N SER A 4 0.02 -21.12 -8.88
CA SER A 4 1.14 -20.17 -9.00
C SER A 4 1.71 -19.87 -7.61
N GLU A 5 2.73 -20.62 -7.18
CA GLU A 5 3.46 -20.33 -5.95
C GLU A 5 4.29 -19.05 -6.11
N MET A 6 3.95 -18.00 -5.35
CA MET A 6 4.83 -16.84 -5.19
C MET A 6 5.61 -16.94 -3.88
N LEU A 7 6.93 -17.06 -4.00
CA LEU A 7 7.87 -16.99 -2.87
C LEU A 7 8.15 -15.53 -2.52
N LEU A 8 7.88 -15.16 -1.27
CA LEU A 8 8.19 -13.85 -0.72
C LEU A 8 9.51 -13.93 0.09
N PRO A 9 10.27 -12.82 0.22
CA PRO A 9 11.50 -12.79 1.01
C PRO A 9 11.27 -13.28 2.44
N GLY A 10 12.21 -14.03 3.02
CA GLY A 10 12.05 -14.59 4.38
C GLY A 10 11.24 -15.88 4.46
N GLY A 11 10.80 -16.44 3.31
CA GLY A 11 10.10 -17.72 3.25
C GLY A 11 8.57 -17.64 3.33
N TYR A 12 7.99 -16.44 3.21
CA TYR A 12 6.54 -16.25 3.23
C TYR A 12 5.89 -16.65 1.89
N ARG A 13 4.60 -17.02 1.92
CA ARG A 13 3.80 -17.42 0.76
C ARG A 13 2.45 -16.70 0.77
N LEU A 14 1.91 -16.37 -0.40
CA LEU A 14 0.63 -15.68 -0.56
C LEU A 14 -0.51 -16.67 -0.85
N PHE A 15 -1.73 -16.45 -0.34
CA PHE A 15 -2.94 -17.22 -0.68
C PHE A 15 -4.08 -16.33 -1.19
N ASP A 16 -4.95 -16.89 -2.03
CA ASP A 16 -6.25 -16.31 -2.38
C ASP A 16 -7.42 -17.07 -1.70
N GLN A 17 -8.59 -16.43 -1.66
CA GLN A 17 -9.73 -16.81 -0.83
C GLN A 17 -10.49 -18.08 -1.25
N GLU A 18 -10.06 -18.83 -2.27
CA GLU A 18 -10.75 -20.05 -2.72
C GLU A 18 -10.22 -21.36 -2.09
N GLY A 19 -9.49 -21.24 -0.97
CA GLY A 19 -9.48 -22.28 0.05
C GLY A 19 -8.71 -23.54 -0.33
N ASN A 20 -7.40 -23.51 -0.06
CA ASN A 20 -6.70 -24.43 0.84
C ASN A 20 -5.23 -24.46 0.48
N MET A 21 -4.42 -23.65 1.16
CA MET A 21 -2.98 -23.83 1.21
C MET A 21 -2.48 -23.18 2.50
N MET A 22 -1.69 -23.92 3.28
CA MET A 22 -1.31 -23.57 4.66
C MET A 22 0.01 -22.83 4.71
N MET A 23 0.05 -21.70 5.43
CA MET A 23 1.30 -21.07 5.85
C MET A 23 1.65 -21.55 7.26
N GLY A 24 2.90 -21.94 7.45
CA GLY A 24 3.43 -22.16 8.78
C GLY A 24 4.93 -22.03 8.79
N ASN A 25 5.42 -21.09 9.59
CA ASN A 25 6.33 -21.46 10.67
C ASN A 25 5.53 -21.33 11.99
N ARG A 26 4.55 -22.22 12.17
CA ARG A 26 3.63 -22.38 13.33
C ARG A 26 2.92 -21.15 13.93
N ARG A 27 3.15 -19.91 13.52
CA ARG A 27 2.48 -18.73 14.07
C ARG A 27 2.21 -17.71 12.97
N GLU A 28 0.93 -17.41 12.81
CA GLU A 28 0.34 -16.19 12.22
C GLU A 28 -0.11 -16.28 10.75
N GLU A 29 -1.42 -16.15 10.61
CA GLU A 29 -2.18 -16.07 9.36
C GLU A 29 -2.16 -14.63 8.84
N PHE A 30 -2.02 -14.44 7.53
CA PHE A 30 -2.06 -13.12 6.88
C PHE A 30 -3.20 -13.08 5.87
N ASN A 31 -4.20 -12.22 6.13
CA ASN A 31 -5.27 -11.95 5.18
C ASN A 31 -4.93 -10.67 4.40
N VAL A 32 -4.41 -10.81 3.18
CA VAL A 32 -4.11 -9.68 2.29
C VAL A 32 -5.43 -9.22 1.67
N ASN A 33 -6.21 -8.47 2.43
CA ASN A 33 -7.46 -7.90 1.95
C ASN A 33 -7.15 -6.78 0.95
N ASN A 34 -7.59 -6.95 -0.30
CA ASN A 34 -7.60 -5.86 -1.26
C ASN A 34 -8.58 -4.79 -0.80
N ARG A 35 -8.12 -3.53 -0.77
CA ARG A 35 -8.88 -2.40 -0.24
C ARG A 35 -9.18 -1.43 -1.37
N SER A 36 -10.43 -0.99 -1.46
CA SER A 36 -10.80 0.08 -2.37
C SER A 36 -10.18 1.40 -1.91
N PHE A 37 -9.96 2.31 -2.85
CA PHE A 37 -9.47 3.64 -2.48
C PHE A 37 -10.46 4.36 -1.55
N LEU A 38 -11.77 4.19 -1.76
CA LEU A 38 -12.81 4.76 -0.89
C LEU A 38 -12.63 4.35 0.58
N ASN A 39 -12.39 3.06 0.85
CA ASN A 39 -12.24 2.57 2.22
C ASN A 39 -10.98 3.14 2.89
N ILE A 40 -9.88 3.26 2.13
CA ILE A 40 -8.63 3.85 2.61
C ILE A 40 -8.82 5.34 2.88
N ASP A 41 -9.42 6.06 1.94
CA ASP A 41 -9.65 7.50 2.07
C ASP A 41 -10.59 7.80 3.24
N MET A 42 -11.66 7.02 3.43
CA MET A 42 -12.54 7.13 4.60
C MET A 42 -11.79 6.89 5.93
N TYR A 43 -10.88 5.91 5.97
CA TYR A 43 -10.06 5.67 7.17
C TYR A 43 -9.22 6.90 7.52
N PHE A 44 -8.62 7.53 6.51
CA PHE A 44 -7.90 8.79 6.67
C PHE A 44 -8.81 10.03 6.66
N SER A 45 -10.09 9.89 7.00
CA SER A 45 -11.05 11.01 7.08
C SER A 45 -11.12 11.88 5.82
N GLN A 46 -10.96 11.26 4.65
CA GLN A 46 -10.92 11.88 3.31
C GLN A 46 -9.73 12.81 3.07
N GLU A 47 -8.69 12.75 3.91
CA GLU A 47 -7.52 13.62 3.78
C GLU A 47 -6.66 13.28 2.55
N VAL A 48 -6.64 12.02 2.10
CA VAL A 48 -5.88 11.62 0.90
C VAL A 48 -6.48 12.27 -0.33
N SER A 49 -7.79 12.10 -0.56
CA SER A 49 -8.49 12.73 -1.68
C SER A 49 -8.56 14.25 -1.54
N GLY A 50 -8.71 14.77 -0.31
CA GLY A 50 -8.61 16.19 0.00
C GLY A 50 -7.27 16.79 -0.45
N ARG A 51 -6.15 16.12 -0.16
CA ARG A 51 -4.82 16.57 -0.61
C ARG A 51 -4.65 16.47 -2.12
N ILE A 52 -5.14 15.40 -2.76
CA ILE A 52 -5.15 15.30 -4.23
C ILE A 52 -5.89 16.49 -4.84
N ASN A 53 -7.11 16.79 -4.37
CA ASN A 53 -7.91 17.90 -4.87
C ASN A 53 -7.20 19.25 -4.68
N LYS A 54 -6.62 19.48 -3.50
CA LYS A 54 -5.85 20.69 -3.22
C LYS A 54 -4.68 20.87 -4.21
N LEU A 55 -3.90 19.80 -4.45
CA LEU A 55 -2.81 19.84 -5.43
C LEU A 55 -3.30 20.07 -6.86
N LEU A 56 -4.45 19.48 -7.25
CA LEU A 56 -5.05 19.70 -8.57
C LEU A 56 -5.49 21.16 -8.78
N SER A 57 -5.88 21.85 -7.71
CA SER A 57 -6.23 23.28 -7.72
C SER A 57 -5.00 24.18 -7.70
N GLU A 58 -3.99 23.87 -6.89
CA GLU A 58 -2.76 24.66 -6.75
C GLU A 58 -1.82 24.52 -7.95
N ARG A 59 -1.82 23.35 -8.61
CA ARG A 59 -0.87 22.98 -9.66
C ARG A 59 -1.61 22.42 -10.89
N PRO A 60 -2.48 23.20 -11.56
CA PRO A 60 -3.42 22.67 -12.55
C PRO A 60 -2.75 21.97 -13.75
N GLU A 61 -1.55 22.41 -14.12
CA GLU A 61 -0.76 21.91 -15.25
C GLU A 61 0.16 20.73 -14.90
N LYS A 62 0.29 20.35 -13.62
CA LYS A 62 1.21 19.29 -13.20
C LYS A 62 0.48 17.97 -13.00
N GLN A 63 1.14 16.89 -13.42
CA GLN A 63 0.72 15.54 -13.07
C GLN A 63 1.08 15.25 -11.60
N ILE A 64 0.12 14.75 -10.84
CA ILE A 64 0.26 14.34 -9.45
C ILE A 64 0.56 12.84 -9.42
N LEU A 65 1.61 12.45 -8.70
CA LEU A 65 1.94 11.05 -8.47
C LEU A 65 1.59 10.65 -7.04
N VAL A 66 0.75 9.62 -6.92
CA VAL A 66 0.32 9.02 -5.65
C VAL A 66 0.93 7.62 -5.53
N LEU A 67 1.55 7.32 -4.39
CA LEU A 67 2.10 6.00 -4.07
C LEU A 67 1.22 5.31 -3.01
N ASP A 68 0.69 4.16 -3.39
CA ASP A 68 0.10 3.15 -2.52
C ASP A 68 1.22 2.20 -2.06
N LEU A 69 1.69 2.37 -0.82
CA LEU A 69 2.78 1.57 -0.26
C LEU A 69 2.22 0.36 0.50
N ALA A 70 2.65 -0.84 0.12
CA ALA A 70 2.07 -2.10 0.55
C ALA A 70 0.56 -2.17 0.22
N GLY A 71 0.20 -1.81 -1.01
CA GLY A 71 -1.18 -1.75 -1.50
C GLY A 71 -1.83 -3.11 -1.75
N GLY A 72 -1.10 -4.20 -1.54
CA GLY A 72 -1.55 -5.55 -1.79
C GLY A 72 -1.41 -5.97 -3.24
N THR A 73 -1.88 -7.18 -3.54
CA THR A 73 -1.51 -7.91 -4.76
C THR A 73 -2.31 -7.51 -5.99
N GLU A 74 -3.54 -7.01 -5.80
CA GLU A 74 -4.42 -6.61 -6.90
C GLU A 74 -4.34 -5.11 -7.23
N SER A 75 -3.65 -4.32 -6.41
CA SER A 75 -3.51 -2.86 -6.57
C SER A 75 -4.87 -2.17 -6.73
N ARG A 76 -5.88 -2.60 -5.95
CA ARG A 76 -7.27 -2.18 -6.15
C ARG A 76 -7.43 -0.67 -5.99
N ALA A 77 -6.83 -0.08 -4.96
CA ALA A 77 -6.90 1.35 -4.71
C ALA A 77 -6.28 2.17 -5.86
N VAL A 78 -5.16 1.73 -6.43
CA VAL A 78 -4.56 2.35 -7.63
C VAL A 78 -5.54 2.35 -8.81
N LYS A 79 -6.20 1.22 -9.07
CA LYS A 79 -7.20 1.13 -10.15
C LYS A 79 -8.39 2.06 -9.90
N ASP A 80 -8.83 2.17 -8.65
CA ASP A 80 -9.94 3.06 -8.28
C ASP A 80 -9.55 4.54 -8.49
N ILE A 81 -8.34 4.96 -8.05
CA ILE A 81 -7.83 6.32 -8.27
C ILE A 81 -7.74 6.64 -9.76
N GLU A 82 -7.19 5.74 -10.58
CA GLU A 82 -7.02 6.00 -12.02
C GLU A 82 -8.35 6.04 -12.80
N LYS A 83 -9.43 5.45 -12.27
CA LYS A 83 -10.77 5.48 -12.85
C LYS A 83 -11.62 6.67 -12.38
N GLU A 84 -11.17 7.37 -11.35
CA GLU A 84 -11.93 8.43 -10.72
C GLU A 84 -12.04 9.66 -11.64
N GLN A 85 -13.25 9.94 -12.13
CA GLN A 85 -13.47 10.97 -13.16
C GLN A 85 -13.06 12.37 -12.69
N LYS A 86 -13.26 12.70 -11.41
CA LYS A 86 -12.86 14.00 -10.83
C LYS A 86 -11.34 14.24 -10.88
N PHE A 87 -10.53 13.17 -10.91
CA PHE A 87 -9.08 13.28 -10.99
C PHE A 87 -8.60 13.37 -12.45
N GLY A 88 -9.30 12.71 -13.37
CA GLY A 88 -8.97 12.67 -14.78
C GLY A 88 -7.54 12.14 -15.03
N ASN A 89 -6.95 12.51 -16.16
CA ASN A 89 -5.61 12.03 -16.55
C ASN A 89 -4.45 12.69 -15.78
N ARG A 90 -4.75 13.63 -14.86
CA ARG A 90 -3.75 14.42 -14.12
C ARG A 90 -3.24 13.72 -12.86
N VAL A 91 -3.95 12.72 -12.36
CA VAL A 91 -3.48 11.90 -11.24
C VAL A 91 -3.00 10.56 -11.78
N LYS A 92 -1.80 10.15 -11.37
CA LYS A 92 -1.27 8.81 -11.56
C LYS A 92 -1.08 8.19 -10.19
N ALA A 93 -1.50 6.95 -10.06
CA ALA A 93 -1.25 6.16 -8.86
C ALA A 93 -0.29 5.02 -9.19
N LEU A 94 0.48 4.59 -8.21
CA LEU A 94 1.43 3.48 -8.30
C LEU A 94 1.33 2.64 -7.04
N ASN A 95 1.31 1.32 -7.17
CA ASN A 95 1.44 0.41 -6.03
C ASN A 95 2.87 -0.14 -5.93
N ILE A 96 3.41 -0.16 -4.71
CA ILE A 96 4.63 -0.91 -4.39
C ILE A 96 4.30 -1.93 -3.32
N ASP A 97 4.49 -3.21 -3.66
CA ASP A 97 4.30 -4.32 -2.74
C ASP A 97 5.32 -5.41 -3.05
N PHE A 98 5.79 -6.13 -2.03
CA PHE A 98 6.72 -7.24 -2.19
C PHE A 98 6.01 -8.49 -2.72
N ALA A 99 4.70 -8.60 -2.46
CA ALA A 99 3.82 -9.63 -2.98
C ALA A 99 2.96 -9.07 -4.13
N GLN A 100 3.02 -9.69 -5.30
CA GLN A 100 2.20 -9.26 -6.45
C GLN A 100 1.54 -10.42 -7.15
N ASN A 101 0.24 -10.30 -7.47
CA ASN A 101 -0.41 -11.26 -8.35
C ASN A 101 -0.48 -10.67 -9.77
N ILE A 102 0.33 -11.22 -10.70
CA ILE A 102 0.45 -10.67 -12.06
C ILE A 102 -0.90 -10.62 -12.77
N GLU A 103 -1.71 -11.68 -12.69
CA GLU A 103 -3.00 -11.76 -13.37
C GLU A 103 -4.03 -10.80 -12.77
N LYS A 104 -4.20 -10.80 -11.44
CA LYS A 104 -5.25 -10.00 -10.80
C LYS A 104 -4.95 -8.49 -10.76
N GLY A 105 -3.68 -8.10 -10.83
CA GLY A 105 -3.26 -6.69 -10.87
C GLY A 105 -3.16 -6.10 -12.28
N GLU A 106 -3.62 -6.79 -13.33
CA GLU A 106 -3.61 -6.25 -14.70
C GLU A 106 -4.34 -4.90 -14.78
N GLY A 107 -3.77 -3.96 -15.55
CA GLY A 107 -4.30 -2.60 -15.73
C GLY A 107 -3.94 -1.59 -14.64
N ALA A 108 -3.25 -1.99 -13.57
CA ALA A 108 -2.70 -1.06 -12.58
C ALA A 108 -1.20 -0.78 -12.81
N ARG A 109 -0.75 0.43 -12.52
CA ARG A 109 0.68 0.71 -12.38
C ARG A 109 1.18 0.12 -11.07
N ARG A 110 2.17 -0.76 -11.15
CA ARG A 110 2.73 -1.46 -10.00
C ARG A 110 4.21 -1.75 -10.19
N VAL A 111 4.93 -1.80 -9.08
CA VAL A 111 6.34 -2.21 -9.03
C VAL A 111 6.53 -3.17 -7.87
N GLN A 112 7.10 -4.34 -8.12
CA GLN A 112 7.45 -5.26 -7.03
C GLN A 112 8.65 -4.66 -6.27
N GLY A 113 8.53 -4.48 -4.95
CA GLY A 113 9.57 -3.83 -4.17
C GLY A 113 9.38 -3.95 -2.66
N ASP A 114 10.48 -3.79 -1.94
CA ASP A 114 10.52 -3.75 -0.48
C ASP A 114 10.31 -2.31 0.01
N ALA A 115 9.40 -2.09 0.96
CA ALA A 115 9.15 -0.75 1.51
C ALA A 115 10.34 -0.19 2.31
N THR A 116 11.31 -1.01 2.71
CA THR A 116 12.58 -0.58 3.31
C THR A 116 13.63 -0.15 2.29
N GLN A 117 13.37 -0.38 0.99
CA GLN A 117 14.19 0.05 -0.13
C GLN A 117 13.30 0.28 -1.36
N VAL A 118 12.60 1.41 -1.36
CA VAL A 118 11.60 1.73 -2.38
C VAL A 118 12.30 1.98 -3.72
N PRO A 119 11.98 1.21 -4.79
CA PRO A 119 12.65 1.29 -6.09
C PRO A 119 12.19 2.51 -6.92
N LEU A 120 12.19 3.69 -6.31
CA LEU A 120 11.85 4.96 -6.91
C LEU A 120 12.96 5.98 -6.67
N ALA A 121 13.07 6.95 -7.57
CA ALA A 121 13.98 8.08 -7.43
C ALA A 121 13.59 8.97 -6.23
N ASP A 122 14.55 9.74 -5.74
CA ASP A 122 14.32 10.74 -4.71
C ASP A 122 13.33 11.81 -5.20
N SER A 123 12.51 12.34 -4.29
CA SER A 123 11.61 13.47 -4.57
C SER A 123 10.75 13.34 -5.82
N CYS A 124 10.18 12.15 -6.07
CA CYS A 124 9.39 11.87 -7.26
C CYS A 124 7.87 11.74 -7.00
N VAL A 125 7.46 11.53 -5.75
CA VAL A 125 6.06 11.29 -5.36
C VAL A 125 5.47 12.52 -4.67
N ASP A 126 4.21 12.87 -4.97
CA ASP A 126 3.51 13.99 -4.32
C ASP A 126 2.80 13.53 -3.03
N ILE A 127 2.21 12.33 -3.04
CA ILE A 127 1.49 11.76 -1.92
C ILE A 127 1.88 10.30 -1.74
N VAL A 128 2.22 9.89 -0.51
CA VAL A 128 2.34 8.48 -0.14
C VAL A 128 1.20 8.16 0.81
N TYR A 129 0.56 7.01 0.65
CA TYR A 129 -0.29 6.46 1.69
C TYR A 129 0.02 4.99 1.92
N SER A 130 -0.24 4.52 3.14
CA SER A 130 -0.10 3.12 3.52
C SER A 130 -1.10 2.81 4.62
N ARG A 131 -1.85 1.71 4.47
CA ARG A 131 -2.84 1.24 5.43
C ARG A 131 -2.49 -0.19 5.86
N GLN A 132 -2.67 -0.50 7.13
CA GLN A 132 -2.34 -1.74 7.86
C GLN A 132 -0.88 -2.20 7.73
N PHE A 133 0.03 -1.38 7.18
CA PHE A 133 1.40 -1.83 6.93
C PHE A 133 2.33 -1.59 8.12
N LEU A 134 2.31 -0.39 8.71
CA LEU A 134 3.13 -0.13 9.89
C LEU A 134 2.67 -0.93 11.12
N PRO A 135 1.35 -1.08 11.38
CA PRO A 135 0.87 -1.97 12.44
C PRO A 135 1.31 -3.43 12.20
N PHE A 136 1.28 -3.89 10.95
CA PHE A 136 1.78 -5.21 10.59
C PHE A 136 3.26 -5.38 10.93
N ILE A 137 4.12 -4.41 10.54
CA ILE A 137 5.54 -4.49 10.86
C ILE A 137 5.74 -4.58 12.38
N ARG A 138 5.03 -3.72 13.15
CA ARG A 138 5.12 -3.67 14.61
C ARG A 138 4.72 -4.98 15.29
N ARG A 139 3.60 -5.56 14.87
CA ARG A 139 3.06 -6.78 15.46
C ARG A 139 3.92 -8.01 15.20
N PHE A 140 4.43 -8.14 13.97
CA PHE A 140 5.03 -9.38 13.51
C PHE A 140 6.56 -9.39 13.46
N ASN A 141 7.23 -8.26 13.74
CA ASN A 141 8.69 -8.18 13.68
C ASN A 141 9.30 -7.78 15.03
N PRO A 142 10.12 -8.64 15.66
CA PRO A 142 10.82 -8.28 16.90
C PRO A 142 11.83 -7.14 16.70
N GLY A 143 12.27 -6.88 15.46
CA GLY A 143 13.10 -5.75 15.05
C GLY A 143 12.33 -4.56 14.47
N HIS A 144 11.01 -4.45 14.70
CA HIS A 144 10.14 -3.49 14.03
C HIS A 144 10.62 -2.05 14.11
N VAL A 145 11.24 -1.61 15.22
CA VAL A 145 11.70 -0.22 15.37
C VAL A 145 12.68 0.18 14.26
N LEU A 146 13.62 -0.70 13.91
CA LEU A 146 14.59 -0.43 12.85
C LEU A 146 13.93 -0.50 11.46
N LEU A 147 12.99 -1.44 11.27
CA LEU A 147 12.26 -1.58 10.01
C LEU A 147 11.35 -0.36 9.75
N VAL A 148 10.54 0.04 10.73
CA VAL A 148 9.69 1.24 10.65
C VAL A 148 10.53 2.47 10.37
N LYS A 149 11.67 2.66 11.05
CA LYS A 149 12.58 3.78 10.75
C LYS A 149 13.07 3.78 9.30
N LYS A 150 13.43 2.61 8.75
CA LYS A 150 13.83 2.50 7.34
C LYS A 150 12.67 2.84 6.40
N VAL A 151 11.47 2.32 6.66
CA VAL A 151 10.27 2.64 5.87
C VAL A 151 9.99 4.14 5.89
N LEU A 152 9.98 4.77 7.07
CA LEU A 152 9.75 6.21 7.20
C LEU A 152 10.83 7.03 6.48
N SER A 153 12.09 6.57 6.52
CA SER A 153 13.19 7.19 5.77
C SER A 153 12.98 7.10 4.27
N GLU A 154 12.54 5.95 3.75
CA GLU A 154 12.26 5.78 2.33
C GLU A 154 11.05 6.58 1.88
N VAL A 155 9.98 6.64 2.68
CA VAL A 155 8.81 7.50 2.44
C VAL A 155 9.25 8.96 2.34
N ALA A 156 10.07 9.44 3.28
CA ALA A 156 10.59 10.80 3.25
C ALA A 156 11.48 11.06 2.02
N ARG A 157 12.32 10.10 1.63
CA ARG A 157 13.21 10.20 0.47
C ARG A 157 12.44 10.35 -0.84
N VAL A 158 11.40 9.53 -1.06
CA VAL A 158 10.65 9.54 -2.32
C VAL A 158 9.66 10.70 -2.44
N LEU A 159 9.25 11.29 -1.31
CA LEU A 159 8.39 12.46 -1.30
C LEU A 159 9.11 13.69 -1.87
N LYS A 160 8.40 14.41 -2.75
CA LYS A 160 8.76 15.76 -3.18
C LYS A 160 8.76 16.72 -1.98
N PRO A 161 9.45 17.86 -2.08
CA PRO A 161 9.21 18.98 -1.17
C PRO A 161 7.71 19.28 -1.08
N GLU A 162 7.20 19.45 0.15
CA GLU A 162 5.77 19.64 0.48
C GLU A 162 4.84 18.46 0.16
N GLY A 163 5.42 17.32 -0.24
CA GLY A 163 4.70 16.06 -0.34
C GLY A 163 4.17 15.61 1.03
N MET A 164 3.11 14.82 1.02
CA MET A 164 2.45 14.36 2.24
C MET A 164 2.40 12.84 2.32
N ALA A 165 2.62 12.30 3.51
CA ALA A 165 2.43 10.90 3.82
C ALA A 165 1.20 10.71 4.72
N PHE A 166 0.35 9.75 4.36
CA PHE A 166 -0.78 9.27 5.18
C PHE A 166 -0.50 7.83 5.58
N LEU A 167 0.04 7.66 6.79
CA LEU A 167 0.47 6.37 7.29
C LEU A 167 -0.38 6.01 8.50
N ASP A 168 -0.95 4.82 8.49
CA ASP A 168 -1.66 4.33 9.66
C ASP A 168 -0.68 3.89 10.75
N ASP A 169 -1.02 4.16 12.00
CA ASP A 169 -0.21 3.75 13.14
C ASP A 169 -0.99 2.96 14.20
N GLU A 170 -2.28 2.72 13.94
CA GLU A 170 -3.16 2.02 14.86
C GLU A 170 -3.23 0.54 14.50
N GLU A 171 -3.02 -0.33 15.48
CA GLU A 171 -3.48 -1.71 15.36
C GLU A 171 -5.00 -1.67 15.30
N GLU A 172 -5.61 -2.11 14.18
CA GLU A 172 -7.03 -2.43 14.18
C GLU A 172 -7.25 -3.46 15.29
N LEU A 173 -7.83 -3.02 16.40
CA LEU A 173 -8.32 -3.88 17.45
C LEU A 173 -9.41 -4.74 16.82
N SER A 174 -9.02 -5.91 16.31
CA SER A 174 -10.00 -6.95 16.02
C SER A 174 -10.67 -7.27 17.34
N ASP A 175 -11.95 -6.92 17.46
CA ASP A 175 -12.81 -7.23 18.60
C ASP A 175 -12.50 -8.62 19.14
N ILE A 176 -11.78 -8.66 20.27
CA ILE A 176 -11.71 -9.85 21.10
C ILE A 176 -13.12 -9.97 21.67
N LYS A 177 -13.83 -11.00 21.20
CA LYS A 177 -15.16 -11.43 21.65
C LYS A 177 -15.37 -11.08 23.12
N SER A 178 -16.32 -10.19 23.39
CA SER A 178 -16.92 -10.08 24.72
C SER A 178 -17.70 -11.38 24.98
N ASP A 179 -17.21 -12.13 25.96
CA ASP A 179 -17.78 -13.28 26.70
C ASP A 179 -19.13 -13.88 26.23
#